data_AF-X1V5W7-F1
#
_entry.id   AF-X1V5W7-F1
#
_cell.length_a   1.000
_cell.length_b   1.000
_cell.length_c   1.000
_cell.angle_alpha   90.00
_cell.angle_beta   90.00
_cell.angle_gamma   90.00
#
_symmetry.space_group_name_H-M   'P 1'
#
loop_
_entity.id
_entity.type
_entity.pdbx_description
1 polymer ?
#
loop_
_entity_poly.entity_id
_entity_poly.type
_entity_poly.pdbx_seq_one_letter_code
_entity_poly.pdbx_strand_id
1 'polypeptide(L)' 'YSEYYFTDVLWPDFDVKELVKALDAYKQRQRRFGGD' A
#
# COMPACT_ATOMS: atom_id res chain seq x y z
N TYR A 1 13.72 0.02 8.51
CA TYR A 1 12.44 -0.31 9.13
C TYR A 1 11.42 -0.46 8.02
N SER A 2 11.01 -1.70 7.73
CA SER A 2 10.03 -1.98 6.68
C SER A 2 8.63 -1.78 7.24
N GLU A 3 7.74 -1.15 6.48
CA GLU A 3 6.33 -1.04 6.85
C GLU A 3 5.60 -2.35 6.55
N TYR A 4 4.76 -2.81 7.48
CA TYR A 4 3.93 -4.00 7.28
C TYR A 4 2.64 -3.61 6.56
N TYR A 5 2.38 -4.26 5.43
CA TYR A 5 1.14 -4.12 4.66
C TYR A 5 0.28 -5.37 4.86
N PHE A 6 -0.90 -5.19 5.44
CA PHE A 6 -1.88 -6.24 5.63
C PHE A 6 -3.04 -6.00 4.67
N THR A 7 -3.43 -7.03 3.93
CA THR A 7 -4.58 -7.02 3.03
C THR A 7 -5.47 -8.21 3.35
N ASP A 8 -6.78 -8.01 3.27
CA ASP A 8 -7.78 -9.08 3.42
C ASP A 8 -7.90 -9.95 2.16
N VAL A 9 -7.13 -9.63 1.12
CA VAL A 9 -7.07 -10.40 -0.13
C VAL A 9 -6.32 -11.70 0.09
N LEU A 10 -6.97 -12.81 -0.24
CA LEU A 10 -6.38 -14.13 -0.21
C LEU A 10 -5.26 -14.23 -1.26
N TRP A 11 -4.18 -14.94 -0.92
CA TRP A 11 -3.02 -15.11 -1.81
C TRP A 11 -3.33 -15.52 -3.26
N PRO A 12 -4.22 -16.49 -3.55
CA PRO A 12 -4.56 -16.85 -4.93
C PRO A 12 -5.31 -15.76 -5.71
N ASP A 13 -5.97 -14.83 -5.00
CA ASP A 13 -6.68 -13.69 -5.59
C ASP A 13 -5.82 -12.41 -5.61
N PHE A 14 -4.59 -12.48 -5.09
CA PHE A 14 -3.67 -11.35 -5.05
C PHE A 14 -3.04 -11.14 -6.43
N ASP A 15 -3.65 -10.24 -7.20
CA ASP A 15 -3.22 -9.90 -8.56
C ASP A 15 -2.35 -8.64 -8.63
N VAL A 16 -1.92 -8.29 -9.84
CA VAL A 16 -1.10 -7.10 -10.10
C VAL A 16 -1.84 -5.81 -9.70
N LYS A 17 -3.17 -5.78 -9.74
CA LYS A 17 -3.95 -4.59 -9.34
C LYS A 17 -3.90 -4.39 -7.83
N GLU A 18 -3.93 -5.47 -7.05
CA GLU A 18 -3.78 -5.41 -5.60
C GLU A 18 -2.36 -5.00 -5.19
N LEU A 19 -1.33 -5.40 -5.95
CA LEU A 19 0.03 -4.88 -5.77
C LEU A 19 0.11 -3.37 -6.05
N VAL A 20 -0.51 -2.89 -7.14
CA VAL A 20 -0.54 -1.46 -7.46
C VAL A 20 -1.27 -0.66 -6.37
N LYS A 21 -2.41 -1.17 -5.85
CA LYS A 21 -3.10 -0.57 -4.70
C LYS A 21 -2.22 -0.52 -3.45
N ALA A 22 -1.48 -1.59 -3.15
CA ALA A 22 -0.58 -1.62 -2.00
C ALA A 22 0.52 -0.55 -2.12
N LEU A 23 1.10 -0.41 -3.32
CA LEU A 23 2.10 0.61 -3.62
C LEU A 23 1.52 2.02 -3.55
N ASP A 24 0.30 2.25 -4.03
CA ASP A 24 -0.37 3.54 -3.93
C ASP A 24 -0.74 3.90 -2.49
N ALA A 25 -1.20 2.93 -1.69
CA ALA A 25 -1.46 3.12 -0.26
C ALA A 25 -0.17 3.47 0.50
N TYR A 26 0.94 2.80 0.18
CA TYR A 26 2.26 3.12 0.74
C TYR A 26 2.71 4.53 0.34
N LYS A 27 2.56 4.91 -0.93
CA LYS A 27 2.89 6.26 -1.42
C LYS A 27 2.02 7.36 -0.81
N GLN A 28 0.73 7.10 -0.57
CA GLN A 28 -0.17 8.07 0.06
C GLN A 28 0.15 8.29 1.54
N ARG A 29 0.53 7.25 2.29
CA ARG A 29 0.91 7.39 3.71
C ARG A 29 2.20 8.18 3.91
N GLN A 30 3.15 8.07 2.98
CA GLN A 30 4.44 8.79 3.02
C GLN A 30 4.37 10.24 2.50
N ARG A 31 3.20 10.74 2.06
CA ARG A 31 3.04 12.12 1.56
C ARG A 31 2.06 12.93 2.39
N ARG A 32 2.28 12.98 3.71
CA ARG A 32 2.08 14.27 4.38
C ARG A 32 3.29 15.15 4.06
N PHE A 33 3.26 15.79 2.89
CA PHE A 33 3.89 17.11 2.79
C PHE A 33 3.09 17.98 3.75
N GLY A 34 3.55 18.08 5.00
CA GLY A 34 3.08 19.11 5.91
C GLY A 34 3.41 20.44 5.28
N GLY A 35 2.43 21.03 4.59
CA GLY A 35 2.36 22.47 4.47
C GLY A 35 1.95 23.01 5.83
N ASP A 36 2.93 23.55 6.55
CA ASP A 36 2.97 24.88 7.15
C ASP A 36 4.29 25.06 7.92
#